data_AF-A0A7C5IUH3-F1
#
_entry.id   AF-A0A7C5IUH3-F1
#
_cell.length_a   1.000
_cell.length_b   1.000
_cell.length_c   1.000
_cell.angle_alpha   90.00
_cell.angle_beta   90.00
_cell.angle_gamma   90.00
#
_symmetry.space_group_name_H-M   'P 1'
#
loop_
_entity.id
_entity.type
_entity.pdbx_description
1 polymer ?
#
loop_
_entity_poly.entity_id
_entity_poly.type
_entity_poly.pdbx_seq_one_letter_code
_entity_poly.pdbx_strand_id
1 'polypeptide(L)'
;TNQAICAERAMLATLDGSCRTPIGVLTLRQGERLQMSAQVLSPDGAQCFAEHMEGPASDAQKLGRELGQTLISAAGKDFMARLKQSQVL
;
A
#
# COMPACT_ATOMS: atom_id res chain seq x y z
N THR A 1 15.73 8.00 3.72
CA THR A 1 14.45 8.49 4.29
C THR A 1 13.54 9.12 3.26
N ASN A 2 13.96 10.12 2.48
CA ASN A 2 13.08 10.76 1.48
C ASN A 2 12.47 9.79 0.46
N GLN A 3 13.29 8.93 -0.18
CA GLN A 3 12.82 7.93 -1.15
C GLN A 3 11.83 6.91 -0.56
N ALA A 4 12.08 6.43 0.67
CA ALA A 4 11.17 5.51 1.35
C ALA A 4 9.78 6.15 1.54
N ILE A 5 9.74 7.39 2.05
CA ILE A 5 8.48 8.14 2.20
C ILE A 5 7.81 8.41 0.85
N CYS A 6 8.59 8.73 -0.19
CA CYS A 6 8.05 8.92 -1.54
C CYS A 6 7.36 7.65 -2.05
N ALA A 7 7.95 6.48 -1.81
CA ALA A 7 7.37 5.21 -2.20
C ALA A 7 6.08 4.90 -1.41
N GLU A 8 6.10 5.06 -0.09
CA GLU A 8 4.94 4.85 0.79
C GLU A 8 3.76 5.76 0.39
N ARG A 9 4.03 7.05 0.18
CA ARG A 9 3.01 8.02 -0.24
C ARG A 9 2.45 7.70 -1.62
N ALA A 10 3.28 7.23 -2.54
CA ALA A 10 2.83 6.82 -3.87
C ALA A 10 1.91 5.58 -3.81
N MET A 11 2.24 4.63 -2.93
CA MET A 11 1.40 3.46 -2.67
C MET A 11 0.04 3.87 -2.08
N LEU A 12 0.04 4.66 -0.99
CA LEU A 12 -1.18 5.15 -0.36
C LEU A 12 -2.07 5.96 -1.31
N ALA A 13 -1.48 6.82 -2.14
CA ALA A 13 -2.21 7.58 -3.16
C ALA A 13 -2.85 6.67 -4.23
N THR A 14 -2.25 5.52 -4.52
CA THR A 14 -2.79 4.54 -5.48
C THR A 14 -4.02 3.82 -4.91
N LEU A 15 -4.03 3.53 -3.61
CA LEU A 15 -5.17 2.90 -2.93
C LEU A 15 -6.35 3.85 -2.73
N ASP A 16 -6.14 5.16 -2.86
CA ASP A 16 -7.17 6.18 -2.63
C ASP A 16 -7.84 6.00 -1.25
N GLY A 17 -6.99 5.77 -0.24
CA GLY A 17 -7.40 5.57 1.15
C GLY A 17 -7.48 6.87 1.95
N SER A 18 -8.40 6.93 2.91
CA SER A 18 -8.45 7.95 3.96
C SER A 18 -7.69 7.54 5.22
N CYS A 19 -7.59 8.45 6.20
CA CYS A 19 -7.02 8.17 7.53
C CYS A 19 -7.77 7.08 8.33
N ARG A 20 -8.96 6.67 7.88
CA ARG A 20 -9.79 5.62 8.48
C ARG A 20 -9.67 4.28 7.75
N THR A 21 -8.86 4.20 6.69
CA THR A 21 -8.65 2.94 5.97
C THR A 21 -7.65 2.08 6.74
N PRO A 22 -7.98 0.82 7.08
CA PRO A 22 -7.02 -0.13 7.65
C PRO A 22 -5.96 -0.52 6.60
N ILE A 23 -4.97 0.36 6.39
CA ILE A 23 -3.85 0.17 5.48
C ILE A 23 -2.55 0.32 6.29
N GLY A 24 -1.62 -0.60 6.07
CA GLY A 24 -0.25 -0.53 6.59
C GLY A 24 0.75 -0.52 5.45
N VAL A 25 1.84 0.25 5.60
CA VAL A 25 3.00 0.19 4.72
C VAL A 25 4.27 0.44 5.50
N LEU A 26 5.32 -0.30 5.19
CA LEU A 26 6.66 -0.14 5.74
C LEU A 26 7.68 -0.25 4.62
N THR A 27 8.55 0.75 4.50
CA THR A 27 9.66 0.74 3.55
C THR A 27 11.01 0.82 4.23
N LEU A 28 11.84 -0.20 4.03
CA LEU A 28 13.22 -0.22 4.49
C LEU A 28 14.15 0.15 3.33
N ARG A 29 15.10 1.06 3.58
CA ARG A 29 16.16 1.39 2.61
C ARG A 29 17.43 0.66 2.97
N GLN A 30 17.99 -0.07 2.01
CA GLN A 30 19.29 -0.73 2.11
C GLN A 30 20.18 -0.24 0.96
N GLY A 31 21.05 0.74 1.25
CA GLY A 31 21.85 1.40 0.21
C GLY A 31 20.97 2.02 -0.87
N GLU A 32 21.12 1.55 -2.11
CA GLU A 32 20.37 2.02 -3.28
C GLU A 32 19.11 1.18 -3.57
N ARG A 33 18.68 0.32 -2.65
CA ARG A 33 17.45 -0.46 -2.77
C ARG A 33 16.42 -0.09 -1.71
N LEU A 34 15.16 -0.23 -2.06
CA LEU A 34 14.02 -0.18 -1.17
C LEU A 34 13.38 -1.57 -1.10
N GLN A 35 12.98 -1.95 0.11
CA GLN A 35 12.15 -3.12 0.38
C GLN A 35 10.84 -2.62 0.98
N MET A 36 9.72 -2.86 0.30
CA MET A 36 8.41 -2.36 0.67
C MET A 36 7.48 -3.51 1.01
N SER A 37 6.84 -3.43 2.17
CA SER A 37 5.75 -4.34 2.55
C SER A 37 4.49 -3.53 2.80
N ALA A 38 3.36 -3.99 2.28
CA ALA A 38 2.07 -3.30 2.39
C ALA A 38 0.96 -4.29 2.73
N GLN A 39 -0.07 -3.81 3.42
CA GLN A 39 -1.25 -4.59 3.76
C GLN A 39 -2.52 -3.76 3.74
N VAL A 40 -3.65 -4.39 3.42
CA VAL A 40 -5.00 -3.85 3.56
C VAL A 40 -5.89 -4.86 4.27
N LEU A 41 -6.70 -4.39 5.22
CA LEU A 41 -7.50 -5.24 6.11
C LEU A 41 -8.97 -4.81 6.12
N SER A 42 -9.87 -5.75 6.38
CA SER A 42 -11.24 -5.42 6.76
C SER A 42 -11.25 -4.70 8.14
N PRO A 43 -12.26 -3.88 8.44
CA PRO A 43 -12.34 -3.17 9.72
C PRO A 43 -12.31 -4.06 10.96
N ASP A 44 -12.83 -5.28 10.84
CA ASP A 44 -12.81 -6.31 11.88
C ASP A 44 -11.53 -7.18 11.88
N GLY A 45 -10.64 -6.97 10.91
CA GLY A 45 -9.40 -7.73 10.74
C GLY A 45 -9.57 -9.16 10.21
N ALA A 46 -10.80 -9.62 9.92
CA ALA A 46 -11.07 -10.99 9.48
C ALA A 46 -10.48 -11.30 8.08
N GLN A 47 -10.35 -10.28 7.23
CA GLN A 47 -9.69 -10.38 5.93
C GLN A 47 -8.46 -9.48 5.93
N CYS A 48 -7.33 -10.01 5.48
CA CYS A 48 -6.07 -9.30 5.34
C CYS A 48 -5.41 -9.71 4.03
N PHE A 49 -4.98 -8.73 3.25
CA PHE A 49 -4.19 -8.91 2.04
C PHE A 49 -2.86 -8.21 2.25
N ALA A 50 -1.76 -8.88 1.91
CA ALA A 50 -0.41 -8.37 2.10
C ALA A 50 0.43 -8.65 0.86
N GLU A 51 1.23 -7.67 0.48
CA GLU A 51 2.11 -7.73 -0.69
C GLU A 51 3.48 -7.15 -0.35
N HIS A 52 4.50 -7.60 -1.07
CA HIS A 52 5.87 -7.16 -0.90
C HIS A 52 6.53 -6.89 -2.26
N MET A 53 7.37 -5.86 -2.33
CA MET A 53 8.13 -5.54 -3.53
C MET A 53 9.48 -4.89 -3.18
N GLU A 54 10.47 -5.14 -4.02
CA GLU A 54 11.78 -4.50 -3.92
C GLU A 54 12.14 -3.80 -5.23
N GLY A 55 12.89 -2.70 -5.12
CA GLY A 55 13.35 -1.96 -6.29
C GLY A 55 14.45 -0.96 -5.99
N PRO A 56 15.03 -0.33 -7.02
CA PRO A 56 16.01 0.72 -6.82
C PRO A 56 15.36 1.95 -6.17
N ALA A 57 16.08 2.61 -5.28
CA ALA A 57 15.57 3.78 -4.56
C ALA A 57 15.35 5.00 -5.49
N SER A 58 15.99 5.02 -6.66
CA SER A 58 15.71 5.97 -7.74
C SER A 58 14.28 5.88 -8.27
N ASP A 59 13.66 4.69 -8.18
CA ASP A 59 12.34 4.41 -8.76
C ASP A 59 11.24 4.39 -7.69
N ALA A 60 11.51 4.95 -6.50
CA ALA A 60 10.64 4.92 -5.32
C ALA A 60 9.15 5.14 -5.63
N GLN A 61 8.82 6.18 -6.40
CA GLN A 61 7.43 6.50 -6.72
C GLN A 61 6.78 5.45 -7.62
N LYS A 62 7.52 4.90 -8.59
CA LYS A 62 7.07 3.83 -9.48
C LYS A 62 6.84 2.55 -8.66
N LEU A 63 7.82 2.17 -7.84
CA LEU A 63 7.75 1.02 -6.95
C LEU A 63 6.51 1.08 -6.04
N GLY A 64 6.25 2.24 -5.42
CA GLY A 64 5.07 2.45 -4.58
C GLY A 64 3.75 2.29 -5.35
N ARG A 65 3.64 2.85 -6.56
CA ARG A 65 2.44 2.68 -7.41
C ARG A 65 2.21 1.23 -7.80
N GLU A 66 3.26 0.54 -8.20
CA GLU A 66 3.20 -0.87 -8.61
C GLU A 66 2.76 -1.75 -7.46
N LEU A 67 3.37 -1.61 -6.27
CA LEU A 67 2.94 -2.33 -5.07
C LEU A 67 1.47 -2.03 -4.71
N GLY A 68 1.04 -0.77 -4.81
CA GLY A 68 -0.35 -0.40 -4.55
C GLY A 68 -1.34 -1.07 -5.52
N GLN A 69 -1.01 -1.11 -6.80
CA GLN A 69 -1.83 -1.76 -7.82
C GLN A 69 -1.87 -3.28 -7.64
N THR A 70 -0.74 -3.90 -7.27
CA THR A 70 -0.67 -5.33 -6.94
C THR A 70 -1.57 -5.63 -5.75
N LEU A 71 -1.49 -4.84 -4.69
CA LEU A 71 -2.31 -5.04 -3.49
C LEU A 71 -3.81 -4.88 -3.76
N ILE A 72 -4.21 -3.89 -4.54
CA ILE A 72 -5.61 -3.73 -5.00
C ILE A 72 -6.08 -4.97 -5.79
N SER A 73 -5.20 -5.50 -6.64
CA SER A 73 -5.52 -6.66 -7.48
C SER A 73 -5.66 -7.94 -6.65
N ALA A 74 -4.79 -8.13 -5.65
CA ALA A 74 -4.85 -9.24 -4.70
C ALA A 74 -6.10 -9.17 -3.81
N ALA A 75 -6.44 -7.97 -3.31
CA ALA A 75 -7.63 -7.77 -2.47
C ALA A 75 -8.94 -7.94 -3.26
N GLY A 76 -8.93 -7.58 -4.54
CA GLY A 76 -10.08 -7.68 -5.43
C GLY A 76 -11.05 -6.51 -5.30
N LYS A 77 -11.79 -6.26 -6.39
CA LYS A 77 -12.67 -5.10 -6.53
C LYS A 77 -13.77 -5.06 -5.46
N ASP A 78 -14.36 -6.21 -5.13
CA ASP A 78 -15.47 -6.29 -4.17
C ASP A 78 -15.02 -5.92 -2.76
N PHE A 79 -13.85 -6.40 -2.34
CA PHE A 79 -13.28 -6.04 -1.05
C PHE A 79 -12.97 -4.54 -0.98
N MET A 80 -12.30 -4.00 -2.00
CA MET A 80 -11.95 -2.58 -2.05
C MET A 80 -13.18 -1.68 -2.08
N ALA A 81 -14.26 -2.09 -2.77
CA ALA A 81 -15.52 -1.35 -2.79
C ALA A 81 -16.18 -1.31 -1.41
N ARG A 82 -16.24 -2.45 -0.69
CA ARG A 82 -16.76 -2.49 0.69
C ARG A 82 -15.92 -1.63 1.63
N LEU A 83 -14.60 -1.67 1.48
CA LEU A 83 -13.67 -0.91 2.33
C LEU A 83 -13.91 0.60 2.23
N LYS A 84 -14.21 1.12 1.04
CA LYS A 84 -14.55 2.54 0.82
C LYS A 84 -15.92 2.92 1.40
N GLN A 85 -16.90 2.01 1.36
CA GLN A 85 -18.25 2.28 1.88
C GLN A 85 -18.28 2.38 3.41
N SER A 86 -17.44 1.61 4.11
CA SER A 86 -17.36 1.62 5.58
C SER A 86 -16.79 2.92 6.18
N GLN A 87 -16.37 3.89 5.38
CA GLN A 87 -15.73 5.14 5.83
C GLN A 87 -16.68 6.34 5.90
N VAL A 88 -17.93 6.19 5.46
CA VAL A 88 -18.95 7.25 5.39
C VAL A 88 -19.82 7.30 6.67
N LEU A 89 -19.50 6.50 7.69
CA LEU A 89 -20.17 6.50 8.99
C LEU A 89 -19.48 7.44 9.99
#